data_AF-A0A2R6F7R2-F1
#
_entry.id   AF-A0A2R6F7R2-F1
#
_cell.length_a   1.000
_cell.length_b   1.000
_cell.length_c   1.000
_cell.angle_alpha   90.00
_cell.angle_beta   90.00
_cell.angle_gamma   90.00
#
_symmetry.space_group_name_H-M   'P 1'
#
loop_
_entity.id
_entity.type
_entity.pdbx_description
1 polymer ?
#
loop_
_entity_poly.entity_id
_entity_poly.type
_entity_poly.pdbx_seq_one_letter_code
_entity_poly.pdbx_strand_id
1 'polypeptide(L)'
;MARDSVFYRLGRLSADAQSLRSSPGSGGSRDGIASFLILGLVALAVLVVLDTVSLPVFAGILALALAAITVSGAIEIVDAYEKRALTVFGEYRTLLEPGIHVVPPFVSRTYPFDLRTRTIDVPRQEAITRDNSPVIADAVVYIRVMDARKAFLEVEDYIEATSNLAQTTLRAALGDMDLDDTLSKRERINARIRRELDEPTDEWGVRVESVEVREVSPSRDVQSAMEQQTGAERRRRAMILEAQGERRSAVESA
;
A
#
# COMPACT_ATOMS: atom_id res chain seq x y z
N MET A 1 -29.13 -41.89 13.58
CA MET A 1 -28.44 -41.02 12.61
C MET A 1 -27.75 -39.90 13.38
N ALA A 2 -26.54 -40.15 13.88
CA ALA A 2 -25.77 -39.21 14.68
C ALA A 2 -24.30 -39.59 14.54
N ARG A 3 -23.62 -39.14 13.48
CA ARG A 3 -22.19 -39.40 13.29
C ARG A 3 -21.37 -38.30 12.60
N ASP A 4 -21.97 -37.16 12.23
CA ASP A 4 -21.24 -36.11 11.49
C ASP A 4 -20.86 -34.87 12.32
N SER A 5 -21.25 -34.78 13.60
CA SER A 5 -20.92 -33.63 14.45
C SER A 5 -19.56 -33.69 15.16
N VAL A 6 -18.84 -34.81 15.03
CA VAL A 6 -17.53 -35.01 15.69
C VAL A 6 -16.37 -34.49 14.84
N PHE A 7 -16.44 -34.62 13.51
CA PHE A 7 -15.41 -34.13 12.61
C PHE A 7 -15.35 -32.60 12.51
N TYR A 8 -16.48 -31.91 12.72
CA TYR A 8 -16.51 -30.44 12.76
C TYR A 8 -15.89 -29.86 14.05
N ARG A 9 -15.82 -30.64 15.14
CA ARG A 9 -15.18 -30.22 16.40
C ARG A 9 -13.68 -30.52 16.44
N LEU A 10 -13.20 -31.55 15.73
CA LEU A 10 -11.78 -31.88 15.68
C LEU A 10 -10.96 -31.00 14.73
N GLY A 11 -11.58 -30.45 13.67
CA GLY A 11 -10.92 -29.47 12.78
C GLY A 11 -10.63 -28.12 13.47
N ARG A 12 -11.51 -27.68 14.37
CA ARG A 12 -11.34 -26.42 15.12
C ARG A 12 -10.29 -26.51 16.23
N LEU A 13 -10.10 -27.69 16.81
CA LEU A 13 -9.06 -27.92 17.83
C LEU A 13 -7.63 -27.95 17.24
N SER A 14 -7.48 -28.26 15.95
CA SER A 14 -6.20 -28.17 15.24
C SER A 14 -5.90 -26.74 14.76
N ALA A 15 -6.92 -26.00 14.32
CA ALA A 15 -6.78 -24.60 13.92
C ALA A 15 -6.40 -23.68 15.09
N ASP A 16 -6.91 -23.96 16.29
CA ASP A 16 -6.54 -23.23 17.51
C ASP A 16 -5.14 -23.60 18.04
N ALA A 17 -4.56 -24.73 17.61
CA ALA A 17 -3.20 -25.12 17.97
C ALA A 17 -2.14 -24.48 17.05
N GLN A 18 -2.51 -24.02 15.85
CA GLN A 18 -1.58 -23.39 14.90
C GLN A 18 -1.57 -21.85 15.01
N SER A 19 -2.64 -21.23 15.50
CA SER A 19 -2.72 -19.79 15.79
C SER A 19 -1.85 -19.32 16.97
N LEU A 20 -1.22 -20.26 17.70
CA LEU A 20 -0.32 -19.95 18.82
C LEU A 20 1.18 -19.91 18.46
N ARG A 21 1.57 -20.07 17.18
CA ARG A 21 3.00 -20.07 16.77
C ARG A 21 3.45 -18.99 15.80
N SER A 22 2.58 -18.06 15.39
CA SER A 22 3.04 -16.93 14.56
C SER A 22 2.27 -15.65 14.87
N SER A 23 2.68 -15.01 15.96
CA SER A 23 2.46 -13.58 16.15
C SER A 23 3.85 -12.91 16.23
N PRO A 24 4.28 -12.15 15.22
CA PRO A 24 5.38 -11.22 15.37
C PRO A 24 4.84 -9.92 15.98
N GLY A 25 5.26 -9.63 17.22
CA GLY A 25 5.57 -8.26 17.62
C GLY A 25 4.45 -7.42 18.21
N SER A 26 3.77 -7.87 19.27
CA SER A 26 3.41 -6.92 20.34
C SER A 26 4.60 -6.79 21.29
N GLY A 27 5.50 -5.86 20.95
CA GLY A 27 6.62 -5.41 21.79
C GLY A 27 6.10 -4.64 23.01
N GLY A 28 5.45 -5.37 23.92
CA GLY A 28 4.86 -4.85 25.13
C GLY A 28 5.11 -5.83 26.27
N SER A 29 5.88 -5.39 27.25
CA SER A 29 6.10 -6.07 28.55
C SER A 29 7.08 -7.26 28.61
N ARG A 30 7.96 -7.43 27.61
CA ARG A 30 9.26 -8.12 27.81
C ARG A 30 10.46 -7.18 27.71
N ASP A 31 10.30 -6.06 27.01
CA ASP A 31 11.31 -5.00 26.93
C ASP A 31 11.44 -4.23 28.24
N GLY A 32 10.41 -4.24 29.10
CA GLY A 32 10.54 -3.70 30.46
C GLY A 32 11.61 -4.45 31.26
N ILE A 33 11.51 -5.78 31.35
CA ILE A 33 12.43 -6.60 32.16
C ILE A 33 13.82 -6.65 31.50
N ALA A 34 13.91 -6.75 30.17
CA ALA A 34 15.19 -6.68 29.46
C ALA A 34 15.86 -5.31 29.63
N SER A 35 15.09 -4.21 29.55
CA SER A 35 15.61 -2.86 29.81
C SER A 35 16.00 -2.69 31.28
N PHE A 36 15.23 -3.22 32.25
CA PHE A 36 15.57 -3.17 33.69
C PHE A 36 16.80 -4.02 34.04
N LEU A 37 17.00 -5.16 33.38
CA LEU A 37 18.19 -5.99 33.54
C LEU A 37 19.43 -5.33 32.91
N ILE A 38 19.27 -4.71 31.74
CA ILE A 38 20.32 -3.90 31.12
C ILE A 38 20.64 -2.68 32.00
N LEU A 39 19.64 -1.95 32.51
CA LEU A 39 19.83 -0.80 33.39
C LEU A 39 20.45 -1.20 34.73
N GLY A 40 20.06 -2.35 35.28
CA GLY A 40 20.59 -2.89 36.53
C GLY A 40 22.03 -3.39 36.39
N LEU A 41 22.37 -4.01 35.26
CA LEU A 41 23.73 -4.44 34.95
C LEU A 41 24.65 -3.24 34.63
N VAL A 42 24.12 -2.22 33.96
CA VAL A 42 24.78 -0.92 33.77
C VAL A 42 24.99 -0.21 35.11
N ALA A 43 23.99 -0.18 36.00
CA ALA A 43 24.10 0.41 37.32
C ALA A 43 25.13 -0.32 38.21
N LEU A 44 25.15 -1.66 38.17
CA LEU A 44 26.13 -2.47 38.89
C LEU A 44 27.55 -2.26 38.34
N ALA A 45 27.71 -2.21 37.02
CA ALA A 45 28.99 -1.90 36.38
C ALA A 45 29.47 -0.47 36.75
N VAL A 46 28.57 0.50 36.77
CA VAL A 46 28.86 1.88 37.21
C VAL A 46 29.30 1.91 38.69
N LEU A 47 28.66 1.14 39.56
CA LEU A 47 28.99 1.07 40.98
C LEU A 47 30.36 0.42 41.25
N VAL A 48 30.71 -0.63 40.48
CA VAL A 48 32.03 -1.29 40.53
C VAL A 48 33.14 -0.38 39.98
N VAL A 49 32.85 0.42 38.94
CA VAL A 49 33.80 1.40 38.40
C VAL A 49 34.01 2.56 39.37
N LEU A 50 32.98 3.03 40.08
CA LEU A 50 33.09 4.10 41.06
C LEU A 50 34.01 3.75 42.25
N ASP A 51 34.14 2.46 42.60
CA ASP A 51 34.98 1.99 43.71
C ASP A 51 36.45 1.75 43.30
N THR A 52 36.71 1.59 42.00
CA THR A 52 38.05 1.27 41.46
C THR A 52 38.71 2.45 40.72
N VAL A 53 37.94 3.48 40.38
CA VAL A 53 38.37 4.60 39.54
C VAL A 53 38.22 5.91 40.31
N SER A 54 39.28 6.72 40.34
CA SER A 54 39.22 8.05 40.98
C SER A 54 38.07 8.87 40.38
N LEU A 55 37.28 9.56 41.22
CA LEU A 55 36.17 10.44 40.83
C LEU A 55 36.40 11.28 39.55
N PRO A 56 37.57 11.92 39.32
CA PRO A 56 37.81 12.67 38.08
C PRO A 56 37.84 11.80 36.82
N VAL A 57 38.34 10.57 36.89
CA VAL A 57 38.41 9.65 35.74
C VAL A 57 37.02 9.11 35.39
N PHE A 58 36.19 8.81 36.40
CA PHE A 58 34.78 8.43 36.16
C PHE A 58 33.98 9.58 35.52
N ALA A 59 34.14 10.81 36.01
CA ALA A 59 33.52 11.99 35.43
C ALA A 59 33.97 12.23 33.97
N GLY A 60 35.26 11.99 33.67
CA GLY A 60 35.79 12.06 32.32
C GLY A 60 35.17 11.04 31.36
N ILE A 61 35.01 9.78 31.81
CA ILE A 61 34.37 8.72 31.02
C ILE A 61 32.90 9.05 30.76
N LEU A 62 32.17 9.53 31.78
CA LEU A 62 30.76 9.90 31.65
C LEU A 62 30.55 11.08 30.69
N ALA A 63 31.39 12.11 30.78
CA ALA A 63 31.36 13.25 29.87
C ALA A 63 31.67 12.84 28.42
N LEU A 64 32.65 11.95 28.23
CA LEU A 64 33.01 11.44 26.90
C LEU A 64 31.90 10.55 26.31
N ALA A 65 31.24 9.73 27.13
CA ALA A 65 30.08 8.95 26.71
C ALA A 65 28.90 9.87 26.31
N LEU A 66 28.62 10.92 27.09
CA LEU A 66 27.57 11.89 26.77
C LEU A 66 27.88 12.67 25.48
N ALA A 67 29.15 13.05 25.28
CA ALA A 67 29.63 13.68 24.06
C ALA A 67 29.51 12.73 22.84
N ALA A 68 29.83 11.45 22.99
CA ALA A 68 29.69 10.47 21.92
C ALA A 68 28.22 10.27 21.52
N ILE A 69 27.30 10.16 22.48
CA ILE A 69 25.87 10.00 22.24
C ILE A 69 25.29 11.23 21.52
N THR A 70 25.60 12.43 22.01
CA THR A 70 25.13 13.69 21.41
C THR A 70 25.62 13.86 19.97
N VAL A 71 26.89 13.53 19.67
CA VAL A 71 27.44 13.59 18.31
C VAL A 71 26.82 12.52 17.42
N SER A 72 26.64 11.29 17.91
CA SER A 72 26.04 10.21 17.11
C SER A 72 24.59 10.49 16.73
N GLY A 73 23.81 11.12 17.61
CA GLY A 73 22.42 11.50 17.34
C GLY A 73 22.29 12.78 16.50
N ALA A 74 23.39 13.47 16.23
CA ALA A 74 23.39 14.70 15.44
C ALA A 74 23.64 14.45 13.95
N ILE A 75 24.19 13.30 13.56
CA ILE A 75 24.53 13.02 12.17
C ILE A 75 23.38 12.21 11.55
N GLU A 76 22.66 12.83 10.61
CA GLU A 76 21.64 12.18 9.80
C GLU A 76 22.21 11.94 8.39
N ILE A 77 22.09 10.71 7.89
CA ILE A 77 22.51 10.36 6.53
C ILE A 77 21.24 10.13 5.71
N VAL A 78 21.09 10.89 4.63
CA VAL A 78 19.95 10.82 3.71
C VAL A 78 20.38 10.13 2.42
N ASP A 79 19.65 9.10 2.02
CA ASP A 79 19.94 8.36 0.79
C ASP A 79 19.66 9.17 -0.49
N ALA A 80 20.32 8.80 -1.60
CA ALA A 80 20.20 9.48 -2.90
C ALA A 80 18.77 9.50 -3.49
N TYR A 81 17.94 8.53 -3.12
CA TYR A 81 16.59 8.35 -3.66
C TYR A 81 15.50 8.90 -2.73
N GLU A 82 15.86 9.50 -1.59
CA GLU A 82 14.90 10.04 -0.63
C GLU A 82 15.19 11.50 -0.29
N LYS A 83 14.17 12.19 0.22
CA LYS A 83 14.32 13.45 0.95
C LYS A 83 13.69 13.30 2.31
N ARG A 84 14.26 13.95 3.33
CA ARG A 84 13.71 13.91 4.69
C ARG A 84 13.17 15.27 5.10
N ALA A 85 11.92 15.33 5.54
CA ALA A 85 11.38 16.53 6.17
C ALA A 85 11.88 16.60 7.63
N LEU A 86 12.61 17.66 7.98
CA LEU A 86 13.11 17.89 9.33
C LEU A 86 12.13 18.76 10.12
N THR A 87 11.64 18.23 11.24
CA THR A 87 10.95 19.02 12.25
C THR A 87 11.79 19.17 13.50
N VAL A 88 11.74 20.34 14.11
CA VAL A 88 12.45 20.64 15.37
C VAL A 88 11.45 21.26 16.32
N PHE A 89 11.29 20.68 17.52
CA PHE A 89 10.22 21.07 18.47
C PHE A 89 8.81 21.09 17.86
N GLY A 90 8.57 20.28 16.82
CA GLY A 90 7.29 20.21 16.12
C GLY A 90 7.10 21.26 15.00
N GLU A 91 8.06 22.17 14.81
CA GLU A 91 8.04 23.13 13.71
C GLU A 91 8.80 22.56 12.51
N TYR A 92 8.23 22.67 11.31
CA TYR A 92 8.94 22.36 10.07
C TYR A 92 10.11 23.33 9.86
N ARG A 93 11.33 22.80 9.75
CA ARG A 93 12.55 23.62 9.56
C ARG A 93 13.01 23.65 8.11
N THR A 94 13.30 22.49 7.55
CA THR A 94 13.84 22.38 6.20
C THR A 94 13.61 20.98 5.64
N LEU A 95 13.81 20.86 4.34
CA LEU A 95 13.94 19.57 3.67
C LEU A 95 15.43 19.22 3.59
N LEU A 96 15.79 18.03 4.04
CA LEU A 96 17.14 17.48 3.93
C LEU A 96 17.30 16.82 2.56
N GLU A 97 18.30 17.27 1.82
CA GLU A 97 18.68 16.70 0.53
C GLU A 97 19.57 15.47 0.74
N PRO A 98 19.82 14.65 -0.30
CA PRO A 98 20.75 13.53 -0.19
C PRO A 98 22.13 13.95 0.28
N GLY A 99 22.66 13.24 1.28
CA GLY A 99 23.96 13.53 1.87
C GLY A 99 23.94 13.55 3.40
N ILE A 100 25.05 14.04 3.97
CA ILE A 100 25.26 14.07 5.41
C ILE A 100 24.80 15.42 5.96
N HIS A 101 23.88 15.39 6.92
CA HIS A 101 23.34 16.59 7.56
C HIS A 101 23.55 16.51 9.07
N VAL A 102 23.84 17.67 9.68
CA VAL A 102 23.93 17.81 11.13
C VAL A 102 22.61 18.36 11.64
N VAL A 103 21.87 17.54 12.38
CA VAL A 103 20.58 17.87 12.99
C VAL A 103 20.72 18.01 14.50
N PRO A 104 19.95 18.90 15.16
CA PRO A 104 19.99 19.03 16.61
C PRO A 104 19.55 17.73 17.31
N PRO A 105 20.41 17.05 18.07
CA PRO A 105 20.05 15.78 18.70
C PRO A 105 18.92 15.99 19.73
N PHE A 106 18.11 14.95 19.96
CA PHE A 106 16.99 14.88 20.91
C PHE A 106 15.70 15.65 20.55
N VAL A 107 15.80 16.76 19.82
CA VAL A 107 14.65 17.65 19.55
C VAL A 107 14.19 17.61 18.09
N SER A 108 14.95 16.93 17.23
CA SER A 108 14.62 16.74 15.82
C SER A 108 13.85 15.44 15.56
N ARG A 109 12.94 15.47 14.59
CA ARG A 109 12.39 14.28 13.93
C ARG A 109 12.51 14.42 12.42
N THR A 110 12.80 13.31 11.74
CA THR A 110 12.92 13.26 10.29
C THR A 110 11.89 12.30 9.71
N TYR A 111 11.27 12.69 8.61
CA TYR A 111 10.26 11.89 7.90
C TYR A 111 10.74 11.61 6.48
N PRO A 112 10.99 10.35 6.10
CA PRO A 112 11.53 10.01 4.78
C PRO A 112 10.44 9.97 3.71
N PHE A 113 10.76 10.57 2.56
CA PHE A 113 9.94 10.56 1.35
C PHE A 113 10.78 10.01 0.19
N ASP A 114 10.35 8.89 -0.37
CA ASP A 114 10.98 8.28 -1.54
C ASP A 114 10.60 9.05 -2.81
N LEU A 115 11.59 9.45 -3.59
CA LEU A 115 11.42 10.17 -4.85
C LEU A 115 11.24 9.24 -6.05
N ARG A 116 11.34 7.93 -5.87
CA ARG A 116 11.13 6.94 -6.92
C ARG A 116 9.64 6.74 -7.17
N THR A 117 9.32 6.25 -8.36
CA THR A 117 7.97 5.80 -8.68
C THR A 117 7.57 4.66 -7.75
N ARG A 118 6.44 4.83 -7.07
CA ARG A 118 5.84 3.82 -6.21
C ARG A 118 4.45 3.46 -6.72
N THR A 119 4.10 2.23 -6.45
CA THR A 119 2.82 1.66 -6.84
C THR A 119 1.87 1.67 -5.66
N ILE A 120 0.66 2.19 -5.87
CA ILE A 120 -0.45 2.16 -4.92
C ILE A 120 -1.53 1.26 -5.49
N ASP A 121 -1.92 0.26 -4.69
CA ASP A 121 -3.06 -0.59 -5.00
C ASP A 121 -4.37 0.12 -4.61
N VAL A 122 -5.29 0.21 -5.56
CA VAL A 122 -6.66 0.67 -5.32
C VAL A 122 -7.49 -0.58 -4.99
N PRO A 123 -8.09 -0.66 -3.79
CA PRO A 123 -8.86 -1.84 -3.41
C PRO A 123 -10.09 -2.01 -4.30
N ARG A 124 -10.55 -3.25 -4.44
CA ARG A 124 -11.70 -3.63 -5.27
C ARG A 124 -12.94 -2.83 -4.90
N GLN A 125 -13.58 -2.25 -5.91
CA GLN A 125 -14.81 -1.46 -5.77
C GLN A 125 -15.96 -2.11 -6.53
N GLU A 126 -17.14 -2.11 -5.92
CA GLU A 126 -18.39 -2.47 -6.58
C GLU A 126 -19.11 -1.20 -7.04
N ALA A 127 -19.40 -1.11 -8.33
CA ALA A 127 -20.10 0.01 -8.96
C ALA A 127 -21.23 -0.50 -9.86
N ILE A 128 -22.22 0.36 -10.10
CA ILE A 128 -23.28 0.10 -11.08
C ILE A 128 -22.98 0.97 -12.30
N THR A 129 -22.91 0.35 -13.47
CA THR A 129 -22.72 1.03 -14.76
C THR A 129 -23.97 1.82 -15.17
N ARG A 130 -23.84 2.64 -16.22
CA ARG A 130 -24.95 3.47 -16.74
C ARG A 130 -26.15 2.66 -17.21
N ASP A 131 -25.92 1.44 -17.70
CA ASP A 131 -26.95 0.48 -18.12
C ASP A 131 -27.45 -0.41 -16.96
N ASN A 132 -27.24 0.01 -15.71
CA ASN A 132 -27.73 -0.64 -14.50
C ASN A 132 -27.16 -2.05 -14.30
N SER A 133 -25.91 -2.27 -14.70
CA SER A 133 -25.21 -3.54 -14.51
C SER A 133 -24.19 -3.45 -13.38
N PRO A 134 -24.23 -4.36 -12.38
CA PRO A 134 -23.20 -4.41 -11.34
C PRO A 134 -21.86 -4.90 -11.88
N VAL A 135 -20.80 -4.13 -11.63
CA VAL A 135 -19.42 -4.44 -11.98
C VAL A 135 -18.49 -4.30 -10.77
N ILE A 136 -17.44 -5.11 -10.77
CA ILE A 136 -16.36 -5.11 -9.79
C ILE A 136 -15.09 -4.74 -10.52
N ALA A 137 -14.34 -3.77 -10.01
CA ALA A 137 -13.06 -3.37 -10.59
C ALA A 137 -12.00 -3.05 -9.55
N ASP A 138 -10.74 -3.30 -9.92
CA ASP A 138 -9.56 -2.83 -9.20
C ASP A 138 -8.57 -2.13 -10.15
N ALA A 139 -7.73 -1.29 -9.57
CA ALA A 139 -6.76 -0.50 -10.30
C ALA A 139 -5.46 -0.34 -9.53
N VAL A 140 -4.44 0.12 -10.24
CA VAL A 140 -3.13 0.42 -9.71
C VAL A 140 -2.73 1.81 -10.17
N VAL A 141 -2.26 2.63 -9.23
CA VAL A 141 -1.78 3.99 -9.53
C VAL A 141 -0.28 4.03 -9.32
N TYR A 142 0.44 4.51 -10.31
CA TYR A 142 1.87 4.80 -10.22
C TYR A 142 2.04 6.27 -9.89
N ILE A 143 2.66 6.53 -8.74
CA ILE A 143 2.89 7.89 -8.25
C ILE A 143 4.37 8.15 -8.03
N ARG A 144 4.76 9.41 -8.10
CA ARG A 144 6.10 9.86 -7.72
C ARG A 144 6.00 11.16 -6.94
N VAL A 145 6.68 11.23 -5.79
CA VAL A 145 6.77 12.46 -4.99
C VAL A 145 7.67 13.45 -5.72
N MET A 146 7.10 14.57 -6.15
CA MET A 146 7.83 15.66 -6.82
C MET A 146 8.31 16.71 -5.80
N ASP A 147 7.47 17.01 -4.81
CA ASP A 147 7.76 17.96 -3.74
C ASP A 147 7.46 17.33 -2.38
N ALA A 148 8.51 16.86 -1.70
CA ALA A 148 8.41 16.25 -0.38
C ALA A 148 8.03 17.26 0.73
N ARG A 149 8.18 18.58 0.50
CA ARG A 149 7.70 19.59 1.46
C ARG A 149 6.17 19.64 1.44
N LYS A 150 5.57 19.72 0.25
CA LYS A 150 4.11 19.69 0.10
C LYS A 150 3.53 18.37 0.61
N ALA A 151 4.16 17.25 0.27
CA ALA A 151 3.70 15.93 0.71
C ALA A 151 3.74 15.75 2.24
N PHE A 152 4.54 16.54 2.96
CA PHE A 152 4.59 16.53 4.42
C PHE A 152 3.60 17.51 5.08
N LEU A 153 3.30 18.64 4.44
CA LEU A 153 2.53 19.73 5.04
C LEU A 153 1.05 19.75 4.63
N GLU A 154 0.75 19.33 3.40
CA GLU A 154 -0.59 19.49 2.81
C GLU A 154 -1.48 18.26 3.02
N VAL A 155 -0.90 17.09 3.30
CA VAL A 155 -1.62 15.83 3.50
C VAL A 155 -0.96 14.98 4.58
N GLU A 156 -1.77 14.29 5.40
CA GLU A 156 -1.29 13.41 6.47
C GLU A 156 -0.60 12.17 5.91
N ASP A 157 -1.31 11.42 5.06
CA ASP A 157 -0.78 10.29 4.31
C ASP A 157 -1.20 10.42 2.84
N TYR A 158 -0.25 10.81 1.98
CA TYR A 158 -0.50 10.95 0.55
C TYR A 158 -0.84 9.61 -0.13
N ILE A 159 -0.38 8.49 0.40
CA ILE A 159 -0.64 7.15 -0.16
C ILE A 159 -2.10 6.79 0.08
N GLU A 160 -2.57 6.94 1.32
CA GLU A 160 -3.95 6.66 1.68
C GLU A 160 -4.92 7.65 0.99
N ALA A 161 -4.61 8.94 1.03
CA ALA A 161 -5.43 9.97 0.38
C ALA A 161 -5.56 9.74 -1.13
N THR A 162 -4.46 9.42 -1.82
CA THR A 162 -4.48 9.09 -3.26
C THR A 162 -5.26 7.81 -3.53
N SER A 163 -5.11 6.77 -2.70
CA SER A 163 -5.88 5.53 -2.86
C SER A 163 -7.39 5.78 -2.70
N ASN A 164 -7.80 6.54 -1.68
CA ASN A 164 -9.20 6.87 -1.43
C ASN A 164 -9.80 7.72 -2.55
N LEU A 165 -9.05 8.70 -3.06
CA LEU A 165 -9.46 9.49 -4.21
C LEU A 165 -9.60 8.61 -5.46
N ALA A 166 -8.63 7.72 -5.72
CA ALA A 166 -8.65 6.79 -6.84
C ALA A 166 -9.84 5.81 -6.76
N GLN A 167 -10.21 5.34 -5.57
CA GLN A 167 -11.42 4.52 -5.38
C GLN A 167 -12.69 5.27 -5.78
N THR A 168 -12.82 6.52 -5.32
CA THR A 168 -14.00 7.35 -5.62
C THR A 168 -14.09 7.67 -7.11
N THR A 169 -12.96 8.04 -7.71
CA THR A 169 -12.84 8.31 -9.15
C THR A 169 -13.08 7.07 -10.01
N LEU A 170 -12.57 5.90 -9.59
CA LEU A 170 -12.85 4.62 -10.27
C LEU A 170 -14.35 4.31 -10.26
N ARG A 171 -15.01 4.47 -9.11
CA ARG A 171 -16.46 4.26 -8.97
C ARG A 171 -17.25 5.20 -9.88
N ALA A 172 -16.88 6.48 -9.93
CA ALA A 172 -17.52 7.48 -10.79
C ALA A 172 -17.30 7.20 -12.28
N ALA A 173 -16.07 6.85 -12.68
CA ALA A 173 -15.74 6.53 -14.06
C ALA A 173 -16.52 5.33 -14.59
N LEU A 174 -16.70 4.28 -13.77
CA LEU A 174 -17.50 3.11 -14.12
C LEU A 174 -19.00 3.42 -14.22
N GLY A 175 -19.51 4.30 -13.35
CA GLY A 175 -20.93 4.69 -13.36
C GLY A 175 -21.36 5.45 -14.62
N ASP A 176 -20.44 6.15 -15.27
CA ASP A 176 -20.73 6.92 -16.49
C ASP A 176 -20.60 6.11 -17.78
N MET A 177 -20.14 4.86 -17.69
CA MET A 177 -19.90 3.97 -18.82
C MET A 177 -20.93 2.84 -18.83
N ASP A 178 -21.27 2.33 -20.03
CA ASP A 178 -22.06 1.11 -20.16
C ASP A 178 -21.19 -0.12 -19.90
N LEU A 179 -21.80 -1.26 -19.58
CA LEU A 179 -21.07 -2.50 -19.30
C LEU A 179 -20.05 -2.86 -20.40
N ASP A 180 -20.46 -2.84 -21.67
CA ASP A 180 -19.59 -3.17 -22.80
C ASP A 180 -18.38 -2.24 -22.91
N ASP A 181 -18.59 -0.94 -22.66
CA ASP A 181 -17.55 0.08 -22.66
C ASP A 181 -16.55 -0.16 -21.52
N THR A 182 -17.01 -0.59 -20.34
CA THR A 182 -16.12 -0.90 -19.22
C THR A 182 -15.22 -2.11 -19.46
N LEU A 183 -15.68 -3.07 -20.28
CA LEU A 183 -14.93 -4.28 -20.62
C LEU A 183 -13.97 -4.06 -21.80
N SER A 184 -14.34 -3.20 -22.76
CA SER A 184 -13.60 -3.02 -24.02
C SER A 184 -12.70 -1.80 -24.07
N LYS A 185 -12.95 -0.74 -23.29
CA LYS A 185 -12.26 0.56 -23.38
C LYS A 185 -11.47 0.91 -22.12
N ARG A 186 -10.53 0.04 -21.71
CA ARG A 186 -9.71 0.23 -20.50
C ARG A 186 -8.88 1.52 -20.55
N GLU A 187 -8.35 1.87 -21.71
CA GLU A 187 -7.54 3.08 -21.92
C GLU A 187 -8.35 4.35 -21.64
N ARG A 188 -9.66 4.33 -21.94
CA ARG A 188 -10.56 5.45 -21.65
C ARG A 188 -10.77 5.63 -20.15
N ILE A 189 -10.87 4.52 -19.41
CA ILE A 189 -10.96 4.53 -17.95
C ILE A 189 -9.65 5.06 -17.36
N ASN A 190 -8.51 4.49 -17.75
CA ASN A 190 -7.18 4.91 -17.30
C ASN A 190 -6.95 6.42 -17.49
N ALA A 191 -7.28 6.94 -18.69
CA ALA A 191 -7.10 8.37 -19.00
C ALA A 191 -8.02 9.28 -18.19
N ARG A 192 -9.24 8.84 -17.90
CA ARG A 192 -10.19 9.59 -17.07
C ARG A 192 -9.73 9.63 -15.62
N ILE A 193 -9.40 8.47 -15.04
CA ILE A 193 -8.94 8.40 -13.65
C ILE A 193 -7.68 9.24 -13.48
N ARG A 194 -6.69 9.12 -14.38
CA ARG A 194 -5.48 9.94 -14.33
C ARG A 194 -5.80 11.45 -14.30
N ARG A 195 -6.71 11.90 -15.16
CA ARG A 195 -7.08 13.34 -15.22
C ARG A 195 -7.73 13.82 -13.93
N GLU A 196 -8.63 13.05 -13.36
CA GLU A 196 -9.33 13.44 -12.12
C GLU A 196 -8.41 13.36 -10.88
N LEU A 197 -7.36 12.53 -10.92
CA LEU A 197 -6.36 12.47 -9.86
C LEU A 197 -5.30 13.57 -9.93
N ASP A 198 -4.95 14.05 -11.13
CA ASP A 198 -3.82 14.97 -11.36
C ASP A 198 -3.95 16.27 -10.54
N GLU A 199 -5.11 16.93 -10.59
CA GLU A 199 -5.32 18.23 -9.98
C GLU A 199 -5.22 18.20 -8.44
N PRO A 200 -5.88 17.29 -7.70
CA PRO A 200 -5.70 17.21 -6.24
C PRO A 200 -4.33 16.68 -5.80
N THR A 201 -3.74 15.75 -6.57
CA THR A 201 -2.45 15.15 -6.17
C THR A 201 -1.28 16.12 -6.35
N ASP A 202 -1.35 17.03 -7.32
CA ASP A 202 -0.37 18.10 -7.52
C ASP A 202 -0.33 19.09 -6.34
N GLU A 203 -1.47 19.34 -5.69
CA GLU A 203 -1.53 20.15 -4.46
C GLU A 203 -0.75 19.48 -3.32
N TRP A 204 -0.81 18.16 -3.22
CA TRP A 204 -0.03 17.35 -2.27
C TRP A 204 1.44 17.17 -2.66
N GLY A 205 1.87 17.68 -3.82
CA GLY A 205 3.25 17.50 -4.32
C GLY A 205 3.56 16.10 -4.83
N VAL A 206 2.52 15.33 -5.18
CA VAL A 206 2.62 13.98 -5.72
C VAL A 206 2.13 13.97 -7.16
N ARG A 207 2.94 13.46 -8.08
CA ARG A 207 2.54 13.32 -9.49
C ARG A 207 2.05 11.91 -9.77
N VAL A 208 0.92 11.79 -10.45
CA VAL A 208 0.42 10.53 -11.00
C VAL A 208 1.06 10.29 -12.37
N GLU A 209 1.90 9.25 -12.48
CA GLU A 209 2.57 8.92 -13.74
C GLU A 209 1.68 8.10 -14.67
N SER A 210 0.99 7.10 -14.11
CA SER A 210 0.03 6.28 -14.85
C SER A 210 -0.99 5.64 -13.91
N VAL A 211 -2.14 5.28 -14.49
CA VAL A 211 -3.20 4.51 -13.83
C VAL A 211 -3.48 3.32 -14.71
N GLU A 212 -3.50 2.13 -14.12
CA GLU A 212 -3.77 0.88 -14.82
C GLU A 212 -4.90 0.13 -14.13
N VAL A 213 -6.04 -0.01 -14.80
CA VAL A 213 -7.12 -0.89 -14.36
C VAL A 213 -6.68 -2.35 -14.52
N ARG A 214 -6.66 -3.10 -13.43
CA ARG A 214 -6.22 -4.51 -13.39
C ARG A 214 -7.32 -5.42 -13.95
N GLU A 215 -8.45 -5.46 -13.25
CA GLU A 215 -9.60 -6.29 -13.59
C GLU A 215 -10.87 -5.44 -13.62
N VAL A 216 -11.74 -5.70 -14.60
CA VAL A 216 -13.14 -5.26 -14.59
C VAL A 216 -13.96 -6.50 -14.90
N SER A 217 -14.79 -6.92 -13.97
CA SER A 217 -15.66 -8.08 -14.14
C SER A 217 -17.10 -7.75 -13.73
N PRO A 218 -18.10 -8.15 -14.53
CA PRO A 218 -19.50 -8.05 -14.10
C PRO A 218 -19.73 -8.95 -12.89
N SER A 219 -20.81 -8.70 -12.16
CA SER A 219 -21.23 -9.62 -11.10
C SER A 219 -21.46 -11.03 -11.65
N ARG A 220 -21.33 -12.04 -10.79
CA ARG A 220 -21.46 -13.45 -11.19
C ARG A 220 -22.79 -13.76 -11.88
N ASP A 221 -23.87 -13.10 -11.45
CA ASP A 221 -25.20 -13.31 -12.02
C ASP A 221 -25.29 -12.76 -13.45
N VAL A 222 -24.76 -11.55 -13.67
CA VAL A 222 -24.71 -10.93 -15.00
C VAL A 222 -23.78 -11.71 -15.92
N GLN A 223 -22.60 -12.11 -15.42
CA GLN A 223 -21.64 -12.92 -16.16
C GLN A 223 -22.28 -14.23 -16.65
N SER A 224 -22.99 -14.94 -15.76
CA SER A 224 -23.68 -16.18 -16.10
C SER A 224 -24.77 -15.98 -17.16
N ALA A 225 -25.53 -14.88 -17.08
CA ALA A 225 -26.54 -14.54 -18.08
C ALA A 225 -25.91 -14.22 -19.46
N MET A 226 -24.81 -13.46 -19.47
CA MET A 226 -24.06 -13.13 -20.69
C MET A 226 -23.46 -14.37 -21.34
N GLU A 227 -22.91 -15.30 -20.55
CA GLU A 227 -22.37 -16.57 -21.05
C GLU A 227 -23.46 -17.43 -21.70
N GLN A 228 -24.64 -17.52 -21.09
CA GLN A 228 -25.79 -18.23 -21.66
C GLN A 228 -26.27 -17.58 -22.96
N GLN A 229 -26.43 -16.25 -22.98
CA GLN A 229 -26.85 -15.49 -24.16
C GLN A 229 -25.83 -15.60 -25.29
N THR A 230 -24.55 -15.39 -25.00
CA THR A 230 -23.46 -15.48 -25.98
C THR A 230 -23.30 -16.91 -26.49
N GLY A 231 -23.46 -17.91 -25.62
CA GLY A 231 -23.47 -19.32 -26.00
C GLY A 231 -24.63 -19.67 -26.95
N ALA A 232 -25.83 -19.16 -26.67
CA ALA A 232 -26.99 -19.34 -27.54
C ALA A 232 -26.80 -18.68 -28.91
N GLU A 233 -26.31 -17.44 -28.94
CA GLU A 233 -26.04 -16.71 -30.18
C GLU A 233 -24.91 -17.36 -30.99
N ARG A 234 -23.84 -17.82 -30.34
CA ARG A 234 -22.75 -18.58 -31.01
C ARG A 234 -23.27 -19.88 -31.63
N ARG A 235 -24.10 -20.65 -30.93
CA ARG A 235 -24.73 -21.87 -31.48
C ARG A 235 -25.62 -21.56 -32.67
N ARG A 236 -26.42 -20.50 -32.60
CA ARG A 236 -27.27 -20.05 -33.71
C ARG A 236 -26.42 -19.67 -34.93
N ARG A 237 -25.35 -18.90 -34.74
CA ARG A 237 -24.44 -18.50 -35.82
C ARG A 237 -23.74 -19.70 -36.44
N ALA A 238 -23.29 -20.65 -35.63
CA ALA A 238 -22.67 -21.89 -36.10
C ALA A 238 -23.64 -22.70 -36.99
N MET A 239 -24.90 -22.89 -36.54
CA MET A 239 -25.92 -23.61 -37.30
C MET A 239 -26.23 -22.93 -38.66
N ILE A 240 -26.29 -21.59 -38.69
CA ILE A 240 -26.49 -20.85 -39.94
C ILE A 240 -25.28 -21.01 -40.87
N LEU A 241 -24.06 -20.91 -40.34
CA LEU A 241 -22.82 -21.10 -41.10
C LEU A 241 -22.71 -22.51 -41.67
N GLU A 242 -23.05 -23.53 -40.90
CA GLU A 242 -23.07 -24.93 -41.32
C GLU A 242 -24.07 -25.18 -42.43
N ALA A 243 -25.33 -24.74 -42.26
CA ALA A 243 -26.37 -24.86 -43.30
C ALA A 243 -25.99 -24.10 -44.58
N GLN A 244 -25.34 -22.94 -44.47
CA GLN A 244 -24.82 -22.21 -45.64
C GLN A 244 -23.64 -22.94 -46.30
N GLY A 245 -22.77 -23.59 -45.52
CA GLY A 245 -21.67 -24.42 -46.01
C GLY A 245 -22.19 -25.62 -46.79
N GLU A 246 -23.12 -26.39 -46.21
CA GLU A 246 -23.78 -27.53 -46.86
C GLU A 246 -24.43 -27.13 -48.19
N ARG A 247 -25.16 -26.00 -48.21
CA ARG A 247 -25.80 -25.48 -49.41
C ARG A 247 -24.80 -25.10 -50.50
N ARG A 248 -23.66 -24.48 -50.15
CA ARG A 248 -22.62 -24.13 -51.13
C ARG A 248 -21.94 -25.37 -51.70
N SER A 249 -21.55 -26.32 -50.85
CA SER A 249 -20.93 -27.58 -51.28
C SER A 249 -21.84 -28.38 -52.22
N ALA A 250 -23.15 -28.42 -51.97
CA ALA A 250 -24.11 -29.09 -52.84
C ALA A 250 -24.25 -28.43 -54.22
N VAL A 251 -24.03 -27.12 -54.34
CA VAL A 251 -24.06 -26.40 -55.62
C VAL A 251 -22.76 -26.59 -56.40
N GLU A 252 -21.60 -26.61 -55.73
CA GLU A 252 -20.30 -26.78 -56.39
C GLU A 252 -20.04 -28.23 -56.87
N SER A 253 -20.78 -29.21 -56.34
CA SER A 253 -20.64 -30.63 -56.69
C SER A 253 -21.64 -31.14 -57.73
N ALA A 254 -22.57 -30.30 -58.19
CA ALA A 254 -23.59 -30.61 -59.21
C ALA A 254 -23.21 -30.04 -60.59
#